data_AF-A0ABD5M2F9-F1
#
_entry.id   AF-A0ABD5M2F9-F1
#
_cell.length_a   1.000
_cell.length_b   1.000
_cell.length_c   1.000
_cell.angle_alpha   90.00
_cell.angle_beta   90.00
_cell.angle_gamma   90.00
#
_symmetry.space_group_name_H-M   'P 1'
#
loop_
_entity.id
_entity.type
_entity.pdbx_description
1 polymer ?
#
loop_
_entity_poly.entity_id
_entity_poly.type
_entity_poly.pdbx_seq_one_letter_code
_entity_poly.pdbx_strand_id
1 'polypeptide(L)'
;MVILLYVAFNVDHSPLALFTPTCSPAQKVLMLALTAVIIASNWLIYIWAVNHGFMLEASLGYFINPLVNVLFGMIFLGERFRRMQWFAVSLAFTGVFIQLWQFGSVPVIGLSLAVTFGLYGLLRKKLGVDAQTGMTIETLWLFPVALVYILFLPIHPPAIC
;
A
#
# COMPACT_ATOMS: atom_id res chain seq x y z
N MET A 1 19.86 15.47 1.79
CA MET A 1 21.16 14.91 2.22
C MET A 1 20.98 13.77 3.23
N VAL A 2 20.25 13.97 4.34
CA VAL A 2 20.02 12.94 5.37
C VAL A 2 19.31 11.68 4.84
N ILE A 3 18.28 11.83 3.99
CA ILE A 3 17.54 10.68 3.40
C ILE A 3 18.41 9.87 2.43
N LEU A 4 19.22 10.54 1.60
CA LEU A 4 20.17 9.87 0.70
C LEU A 4 21.24 9.11 1.48
N LEU A 5 21.75 9.68 2.58
CA LEU A 5 22.68 9.00 3.48
C LEU A 5 22.02 7.81 4.18
N TYR A 6 20.79 7.97 4.70
CA TYR A 6 20.09 6.89 5.39
C TYR A 6 19.69 5.74 4.45
N VAL A 7 19.24 6.06 3.23
CA VAL A 7 18.99 5.07 2.16
C VAL A 7 20.29 4.42 1.70
N ALA A 8 21.43 5.13 1.69
CA ALA A 8 22.73 4.51 1.40
C ALA A 8 23.22 3.59 2.53
N PHE A 9 22.98 3.92 3.80
CA PHE A 9 23.45 3.16 4.96
C PHE A 9 22.61 1.92 5.31
N ASN A 10 21.29 1.91 5.03
CA ASN A 10 20.40 0.77 5.35
C ASN A 10 20.23 -0.25 4.22
N VAL A 11 20.93 -0.09 3.10
CA VAL A 11 20.77 -0.95 1.91
C VAL A 11 21.66 -2.20 1.94
N ASP A 12 22.67 -2.30 2.82
CA ASP A 12 23.72 -3.32 2.71
C ASP A 12 23.89 -4.26 3.91
N HIS A 13 22.92 -5.14 4.19
CA HIS A 13 23.17 -6.31 5.07
C HIS A 13 22.58 -7.65 4.58
N SER A 14 21.98 -7.73 3.39
CA SER A 14 21.49 -9.01 2.85
C SER A 14 22.49 -9.60 1.84
N PRO A 15 22.99 -10.86 2.03
CA PRO A 15 23.97 -11.49 1.13
C PRO A 15 23.46 -11.78 -0.30
N LEU A 16 22.22 -11.38 -0.61
CA LEU A 16 21.57 -11.50 -1.92
C LEU A 16 21.69 -10.22 -2.78
N ALA A 17 22.29 -9.14 -2.26
CA ALA A 17 22.47 -7.86 -2.97
C ALA A 17 23.39 -7.96 -4.20
N LEU A 18 24.12 -9.07 -4.36
CA LEU A 18 25.06 -9.31 -5.46
C LEU A 18 24.37 -9.57 -6.82
N PHE A 19 23.06 -9.87 -6.83
CA PHE A 19 22.32 -10.24 -8.05
C PHE A 19 21.18 -9.28 -8.43
N THR A 20 20.96 -8.19 -7.69
CA THR A 20 19.97 -7.19 -8.07
C THR A 20 20.61 -6.13 -8.97
N PRO A 21 20.00 -5.76 -10.12
CA PRO A 21 20.45 -4.60 -10.88
C PRO A 21 20.43 -3.39 -9.96
N THR A 22 21.60 -2.83 -9.69
CA THR A 22 21.80 -1.68 -8.81
C THR A 22 21.11 -0.46 -9.41
N CYS A 23 19.83 -0.28 -9.08
CA CYS A 23 19.13 0.97 -9.38
C CYS A 23 19.92 2.11 -8.76
N SER A 24 20.13 3.18 -9.54
CA SER A 24 20.82 4.37 -9.06
C SER A 24 20.14 4.92 -7.81
N PRO A 25 20.88 5.59 -6.90
CA PRO A 25 20.30 6.17 -5.68
C PRO A 25 19.09 7.09 -5.96
N ALA A 26 19.13 7.83 -7.08
CA ALA A 26 18.04 8.69 -7.52
C ALA A 26 16.77 7.91 -7.88
N GLN A 27 16.90 6.76 -8.55
CA GLN A 27 15.75 5.91 -8.90
C GLN A 27 15.08 5.32 -7.65
N LYS A 28 15.86 4.91 -6.64
CA LYS A 28 15.31 4.40 -5.38
C LYS A 28 14.51 5.48 -4.64
N VAL A 29 15.03 6.71 -4.59
CA VAL A 29 14.32 7.85 -3.98
C VAL A 29 13.02 8.15 -4.72
N LEU A 30 13.03 8.14 -6.06
CA LEU A 30 11.82 8.36 -6.85
C LEU A 30 10.78 7.26 -6.61
N MET A 31 11.20 5.99 -6.52
CA MET A 31 10.30 4.89 -6.21
C MET A 31 9.74 4.99 -4.79
N LEU A 32 10.52 5.43 -3.79
CA LEU A 32 10.02 5.70 -2.44
C LEU A 32 9.03 6.87 -2.40
N ALA A 33 9.27 7.92 -3.20
CA ALA A 33 8.32 9.00 -3.37
C ALA A 33 6.99 8.50 -3.97
N LEU A 34 7.09 7.62 -4.98
CA LEU A 34 5.93 7.00 -5.60
C LEU A 34 5.16 6.12 -4.61
N THR A 35 5.84 5.30 -3.80
CA THR A 35 5.16 4.48 -2.78
C THR A 35 4.51 5.34 -1.71
N ALA A 36 5.13 6.46 -1.31
CA ALA A 36 4.54 7.44 -0.40
C ALA A 36 3.23 8.03 -0.95
N VAL A 37 3.20 8.40 -2.24
CA VAL A 37 1.99 8.94 -2.88
C VAL A 37 0.90 7.88 -3.00
N ILE A 38 1.26 6.64 -3.38
CA ILE A 38 0.30 5.54 -3.50
C ILE A 38 -0.34 5.24 -2.14
N ILE A 39 0.46 5.10 -1.08
CA ILE A 39 -0.06 4.81 0.25
C ILE A 39 -0.88 6.01 0.76
N ALA A 40 -0.41 7.25 0.62
CA ALA A 40 -1.20 8.43 1.00
C ALA A 40 -2.56 8.48 0.29
N SER A 41 -2.59 8.20 -1.00
CA SER A 41 -3.83 8.16 -1.79
C SER A 41 -4.77 7.07 -1.28
N ASN A 42 -4.24 5.89 -0.96
CA ASN A 42 -5.01 4.79 -0.38
C ASN A 42 -5.69 5.21 0.95
N TRP A 43 -4.94 5.87 1.84
CA TRP A 43 -5.48 6.39 3.10
C TRP A 43 -6.55 7.45 2.88
N LEU A 44 -6.35 8.37 1.93
CA LEU A 44 -7.34 9.40 1.60
C LEU A 44 -8.63 8.80 1.05
N ILE A 45 -8.55 7.78 0.18
CA ILE A 45 -9.71 7.04 -0.32
C ILE A 45 -10.45 6.38 0.86
N TYR A 46 -9.72 5.75 1.78
CA TYR A 46 -10.32 5.11 2.95
C TYR A 46 -11.04 6.12 3.86
N ILE A 47 -10.38 7.23 4.20
CA ILE A 47 -10.96 8.30 5.02
C ILE A 47 -12.20 8.87 4.34
N TRP A 48 -12.11 9.16 3.04
CA TRP A 48 -13.25 9.67 2.27
C TRP A 48 -14.42 8.68 2.28
N ALA A 49 -14.15 7.38 2.06
CA ALA A 49 -15.15 6.32 2.03
C ALA A 49 -15.89 6.20 3.36
N VAL A 50 -15.16 6.16 4.47
CA VAL A 50 -15.76 6.06 5.81
C VAL A 50 -16.62 7.29 6.11
N ASN A 51 -16.15 8.50 5.77
CA ASN A 51 -16.91 9.73 5.99
C ASN A 51 -18.19 9.84 5.13
N HIS A 52 -18.26 9.15 3.99
CA HIS A 52 -19.44 9.13 3.12
C HIS A 52 -20.32 7.88 3.31
N GLY A 53 -20.09 7.10 4.37
CA GLY A 53 -20.91 5.92 4.69
C GLY A 53 -20.56 4.64 3.94
N PHE A 54 -19.47 4.63 3.15
CA PHE A 54 -18.97 3.46 2.42
C PHE A 54 -18.03 2.57 3.25
N MET A 55 -18.19 2.57 4.58
CA MET A 55 -17.33 1.79 5.49
C MET A 55 -17.40 0.27 5.21
N LEU A 56 -18.59 -0.25 4.84
CA LEU A 56 -18.75 -1.66 4.49
C LEU A 56 -17.98 -2.02 3.20
N GLU A 57 -18.07 -1.16 2.19
CA GLU A 57 -17.36 -1.32 0.92
C GLU A 57 -15.83 -1.25 1.10
N ALA A 58 -15.35 -0.31 1.92
CA ALA A 58 -13.94 -0.22 2.29
C ALA A 58 -13.46 -1.48 3.02
N SER A 59 -14.28 -2.01 3.94
CA SER A 59 -14.00 -3.25 4.66
C SER A 59 -13.89 -4.46 3.73
N LEU A 60 -14.76 -4.56 2.73
CA LEU A 60 -14.68 -5.59 1.68
C LEU A 60 -13.36 -5.51 0.89
N GLY A 61 -12.86 -4.29 0.64
CA GLY A 61 -11.54 -4.08 0.03
C GLY A 61 -10.42 -4.82 0.79
N TYR A 62 -10.45 -4.83 2.12
CA TYR A 62 -9.45 -5.54 2.93
C TYR A 62 -9.54 -7.06 2.81
N PHE A 63 -10.71 -7.62 2.55
CA PHE A 63 -10.84 -9.06 2.27
C PHE A 63 -10.35 -9.42 0.86
N ILE A 64 -10.48 -8.50 -0.11
CA ILE A 64 -9.99 -8.68 -1.49
C ILE A 64 -8.45 -8.58 -1.57
N ASN A 65 -7.83 -7.78 -0.69
CA ASN A 65 -6.39 -7.50 -0.67
C ASN A 65 -5.46 -8.72 -0.84
N PRO A 66 -5.62 -9.82 -0.06
CA PRO A 66 -4.76 -11.00 -0.21
C PRO A 66 -4.78 -11.59 -1.62
N LEU A 67 -5.93 -11.59 -2.31
CA LEU A 67 -6.05 -12.10 -3.67
C LEU A 67 -5.33 -11.19 -4.67
N VAL A 68 -5.45 -9.86 -4.51
CA VAL A 68 -4.73 -8.89 -5.34
C VAL A 68 -3.22 -9.01 -5.14
N ASN A 69 -2.77 -9.18 -3.90
CA ASN A 69 -1.36 -9.38 -3.58
C ASN A 69 -0.79 -10.65 -4.23
N VAL A 70 -1.53 -11.77 -4.15
CA VAL A 70 -1.16 -13.03 -4.82
C VAL A 70 -1.12 -12.85 -6.34
N LEU A 71 -2.13 -12.21 -6.92
CA LEU A 71 -2.20 -11.93 -8.35
C LEU A 71 -1.00 -11.10 -8.83
N PHE A 72 -0.66 -10.02 -8.12
CA PHE A 72 0.49 -9.19 -8.46
C PHE A 72 1.82 -9.90 -8.24
N GLY A 73 1.94 -10.71 -7.18
CA GLY A 73 3.12 -11.56 -6.96
C GLY A 73 3.35 -12.54 -8.11
N MET A 74 2.30 -13.19 -8.61
CA MET A 74 2.41 -14.09 -9.76
C MET A 74 2.77 -13.35 -11.05
N ILE A 75 2.06 -12.27 -11.37
CA ILE A 75 2.21 -11.57 -12.66
C ILE A 75 3.54 -10.81 -12.73
N PHE A 76 3.90 -10.05 -11.69
CA PHE A 76 5.00 -9.10 -11.76
C PHE A 76 6.30 -9.57 -11.10
N LEU A 77 6.24 -10.56 -10.21
CA LEU A 77 7.41 -11.11 -9.53
C LEU A 77 7.71 -12.56 -9.94
N GLY A 78 6.82 -13.19 -10.72
CA GLY A 78 6.99 -14.57 -11.17
C GLY A 78 6.92 -15.60 -10.04
N GLU A 79 6.26 -15.27 -8.93
CA GLU A 79 6.18 -16.16 -7.78
C GLU A 79 5.36 -17.41 -8.08
N ARG A 80 5.99 -18.57 -7.83
CA ARG A 80 5.34 -19.88 -8.02
C ARG A 80 4.86 -20.40 -6.68
N PHE A 81 3.55 -20.49 -6.53
CA PHE A 81 2.91 -20.98 -5.32
C PHE A 81 2.89 -22.51 -5.27
N ARG A 82 3.21 -23.08 -4.10
CA ARG A 82 3.11 -24.53 -3.84
C ARG A 82 1.65 -24.97 -3.83
N ARG A 83 1.38 -26.27 -4.06
CA ARG A 83 0.01 -26.83 -4.07
C ARG A 83 -0.81 -26.45 -2.83
N MET A 84 -0.20 -26.44 -1.64
CA MET A 84 -0.87 -26.04 -0.40
C MET A 84 -1.20 -24.54 -0.33
N GLN A 85 -0.39 -23.68 -0.95
CA GLN A 85 -0.70 -22.25 -1.03
C GLN A 85 -1.88 -22.00 -1.98
N TRP A 86 -2.00 -22.78 -3.06
CA TRP A 86 -3.18 -22.73 -3.92
C TRP A 86 -4.47 -23.14 -3.20
N PHE A 87 -4.38 -24.07 -2.25
CA PHE A 87 -5.51 -24.40 -1.39
C PHE A 87 -5.92 -23.19 -0.52
N ALA A 88 -4.96 -22.52 0.11
CA ALA A 88 -5.23 -21.27 0.85
C ALA A 88 -5.80 -20.15 -0.04
N VAL A 89 -5.28 -19.97 -1.26
CA VAL A 89 -5.82 -19.01 -2.23
C VAL A 89 -7.27 -19.36 -2.60
N SER A 90 -7.58 -20.64 -2.78
CA SER A 90 -8.94 -21.10 -3.10
C SER A 90 -9.91 -20.83 -1.94
N LEU A 91 -9.47 -21.05 -0.70
CA LEU A 91 -10.26 -20.71 0.49
C LEU A 91 -10.51 -19.21 0.61
N ALA A 92 -9.45 -18.39 0.44
CA ALA A 92 -9.56 -16.94 0.46
C ALA A 92 -10.52 -16.44 -0.64
N PHE A 93 -10.40 -16.99 -1.86
CA PHE A 93 -11.28 -16.67 -2.98
C PHE A 93 -12.74 -17.00 -2.67
N THR A 94 -13.00 -18.16 -2.09
CA THR A 94 -14.36 -18.57 -1.69
C THR A 94 -14.94 -17.62 -0.64
N GLY A 95 -14.15 -17.24 0.37
CA GLY A 95 -14.58 -16.29 1.40
C GLY A 95 -14.93 -14.92 0.82
N VAL A 96 -14.07 -14.37 -0.04
CA VAL A 96 -14.32 -13.10 -0.74
C VAL A 96 -15.54 -13.20 -1.66
N PHE A 97 -15.71 -14.31 -2.37
CA PHE A 97 -16.85 -14.53 -3.26
C PHE A 97 -18.18 -14.51 -2.49
N ILE A 98 -18.25 -15.20 -1.36
CA ILE A 98 -19.44 -15.18 -0.48
C ILE A 98 -19.72 -13.77 0.00
N GLN A 99 -18.69 -13.01 0.37
CA GLN A 99 -18.83 -11.64 0.84
C GLN A 99 -19.34 -10.68 -0.25
N LEU A 100 -18.80 -10.81 -1.46
CA LEU A 100 -19.24 -10.03 -2.62
C LEU A 100 -20.70 -10.35 -2.98
N TRP A 101 -21.08 -11.62 -2.89
CA TRP A 101 -22.46 -12.03 -3.11
C TRP A 101 -23.43 -11.38 -2.09
N GLN A 102 -23.04 -11.36 -0.81
CA GLN A 102 -23.83 -10.72 0.24
C GLN A 102 -23.89 -9.20 0.09
N PHE A 103 -22.82 -8.58 -0.40
CA PHE A 103 -22.76 -7.14 -0.62
C PHE A 103 -23.68 -6.67 -1.76
N GLY A 104 -23.97 -7.54 -2.74
CA GLY A 104 -24.98 -7.29 -3.77
C GLY A 104 -24.63 -6.21 -4.80
N SER A 105 -23.43 -5.64 -4.73
CA SER A 105 -22.93 -4.63 -5.68
C SER A 105 -21.42 -4.79 -5.90
N VAL A 106 -20.87 -4.09 -6.90
CA VAL A 106 -19.41 -4.12 -7.16
C VAL A 106 -18.74 -3.09 -6.26
N PRO A 107 -17.82 -3.49 -5.35
CA PRO A 107 -17.18 -2.56 -4.42
C PRO A 107 -16.05 -1.79 -5.12
N VAL A 108 -16.38 -0.74 -5.88
CA VAL A 108 -15.41 0.09 -6.61
C VAL A 108 -14.38 0.72 -5.68
N ILE A 109 -14.79 1.21 -4.51
CA ILE A 109 -13.91 1.78 -3.48
C ILE A 109 -13.04 0.67 -2.90
N GLY A 110 -13.63 -0.48 -2.55
CA GLY A 110 -12.90 -1.63 -2.03
C GLY A 110 -11.84 -2.15 -3.01
N LEU A 111 -12.17 -2.21 -4.30
CA LEU A 111 -11.24 -2.59 -5.37
C LEU A 111 -10.12 -1.56 -5.54
N SER A 112 -10.46 -0.27 -5.49
CA SER A 112 -9.48 0.83 -5.56
C SER A 112 -8.48 0.75 -4.41
N LEU A 113 -8.96 0.49 -3.19
CA LEU A 113 -8.13 0.26 -2.00
C LEU A 113 -7.26 -0.99 -2.17
N ALA A 114 -7.84 -2.09 -2.64
CA ALA A 114 -7.09 -3.34 -2.81
C ALA A 114 -5.97 -3.23 -3.86
N VAL A 115 -6.25 -2.58 -5.00
CA VAL A 115 -5.28 -2.37 -6.08
C VAL A 115 -4.16 -1.44 -5.63
N THR A 116 -4.48 -0.30 -5.02
CA THR A 116 -3.47 0.66 -4.56
C THR A 116 -2.58 0.07 -3.48
N PHE A 117 -3.16 -0.67 -2.53
CA PHE A 117 -2.38 -1.37 -1.50
C PHE A 117 -1.52 -2.49 -2.08
N GLY A 118 -2.03 -3.25 -3.05
CA GLY A 118 -1.26 -4.26 -3.76
C GLY A 118 -0.10 -3.68 -4.58
N LEU A 119 -0.31 -2.55 -5.26
CA LEU A 119 0.76 -1.84 -5.98
C LEU A 119 1.83 -1.33 -5.03
N TYR A 120 1.42 -0.77 -3.89
CA TYR A 120 2.35 -0.38 -2.82
C TYR A 120 3.18 -1.59 -2.37
N GLY A 121 2.55 -2.71 -2.02
CA GLY A 121 3.25 -3.93 -1.61
C GLY A 121 4.21 -4.46 -2.68
N LEU A 122 3.80 -4.45 -3.95
CA LEU A 122 4.62 -4.87 -5.08
C LEU A 122 5.88 -4.00 -5.24
N LEU A 123 5.73 -2.68 -5.19
CA LEU A 123 6.85 -1.73 -5.32
C LEU A 123 7.81 -1.85 -4.13
N ARG A 124 7.28 -1.99 -2.91
CA ARG A 124 8.09 -2.16 -1.69
C ARG A 124 8.90 -3.46 -1.74
N LYS A 125 8.27 -4.53 -2.22
CA LYS A 125 8.96 -5.82 -2.43
C LYS A 125 10.07 -5.74 -3.47
N LYS A 126 9.89 -4.96 -4.54
CA LYS A 126 10.95 -4.70 -5.55
C LYS A 126 12.08 -3.81 -5.01
N LEU A 127 11.76 -2.87 -4.11
CA LEU A 127 12.75 -1.97 -3.52
C LEU A 127 13.68 -2.65 -2.50
N GLY A 128 13.23 -3.76 -1.89
CA GLY A 128 14.01 -4.47 -0.87
C GLY A 128 14.25 -3.66 0.40
N VAL A 129 13.48 -2.59 0.62
CA VAL A 129 13.57 -1.74 1.82
C VAL A 129 12.62 -2.30 2.87
N ASP A 130 13.13 -2.49 4.09
CA ASP A 130 12.34 -2.98 5.21
C ASP A 130 11.05 -2.16 5.42
N ALA A 131 9.97 -2.86 5.79
CA ALA A 131 8.63 -2.30 5.94
C ALA A 131 8.61 -1.10 6.89
N GLN A 132 9.27 -1.24 8.05
CA GLN A 132 9.30 -0.22 9.11
C GLN A 132 10.10 1.00 8.67
N THR A 133 11.26 0.77 8.06
CA THR A 133 12.16 1.82 7.58
C THR A 133 11.49 2.68 6.51
N GLY A 134 10.86 2.05 5.51
CA GLY A 134 10.19 2.82 4.45
C GLY A 134 8.94 3.55 4.94
N MET A 135 8.13 2.96 5.82
CA MET A 135 6.96 3.65 6.39
C MET A 135 7.36 4.89 7.17
N THR A 136 8.51 4.86 7.87
CA THR A 136 9.08 6.03 8.56
C THR A 136 9.46 7.12 7.56
N ILE A 137 10.15 6.77 6.47
CA ILE A 137 10.57 7.71 5.43
C ILE A 137 9.35 8.33 4.72
N GLU A 138 8.35 7.52 4.37
CA GLU A 138 7.12 7.95 3.73
C GLU A 138 6.33 8.93 4.62
N THR A 139 6.23 8.62 5.92
CA THR A 139 5.56 9.51 6.89
C THR A 139 6.32 10.83 7.05
N LEU A 140 7.65 10.79 7.12
CA LEU A 140 8.48 12.01 7.16
C LEU A 140 8.33 12.87 5.90
N TRP A 141 8.13 12.25 4.74
CA TRP A 141 7.87 12.94 3.48
C TRP A 141 6.50 13.61 3.44
N LEU A 142 5.48 12.93 3.97
CA LEU A 142 4.12 13.46 4.04
C LEU A 142 3.95 14.53 5.13
N PHE A 143 4.81 14.51 6.16
CA PHE A 143 4.77 15.44 7.28
C PHE A 143 4.71 16.93 6.89
N PRO A 144 5.58 17.49 6.02
CA PRO A 144 5.49 18.89 5.61
C PRO A 144 4.16 19.20 4.90
N VAL A 145 3.63 18.28 4.10
CA VAL A 145 2.34 18.45 3.42
C VAL A 145 1.20 18.49 4.44
N ALA A 146 1.23 17.58 5.43
CA ALA A 146 0.26 17.56 6.52
C ALA A 146 0.34 18.81 7.40
N LEU A 147 1.55 19.32 7.66
CA LEU A 147 1.75 20.54 8.43
C LEU A 147 1.17 21.76 7.71
N VAL A 148 1.42 21.90 6.41
CA VAL A 148 0.80 22.94 5.57
C VAL A 148 -0.72 22.81 5.63
N TYR A 149 -1.26 21.60 5.43
CA TYR A 149 -2.70 21.38 5.50
C TYR A 149 -3.32 21.85 6.82
N ILE A 150 -2.70 21.55 7.97
CA ILE A 150 -3.19 21.95 9.29
C ILE A 150 -3.08 23.48 9.50
N LEU A 151 -1.99 24.11 9.08
CA LEU A 151 -1.76 25.54 9.29
C LEU A 151 -2.64 26.44 8.42
N PHE A 152 -3.02 25.96 7.22
CA PHE A 152 -3.85 26.72 6.27
C PHE A 152 -5.35 26.38 6.35
N LEU A 153 -5.73 25.33 7.08
CA LEU A 153 -7.14 25.08 7.37
C LEU A 153 -7.66 26.12 8.38
N PRO A 154 -8.67 26.94 8.03
CA PRO A 154 -9.37 27.69 9.04
C PRO A 154 -10.00 26.70 10.01
N ILE A 155 -9.60 26.76 11.27
CA ILE A 155 -10.23 25.99 12.36
C ILE A 155 -11.66 26.51 12.46
N HIS A 156 -12.58 25.90 11.73
CA HIS A 156 -13.99 26.04 12.02
C HIS A 156 -14.26 25.22 13.28
N PRO A 157 -14.64 25.86 14.40
CA PRO A 157 -15.02 25.11 15.59
C PRO A 157 -16.15 24.14 15.21
N PRO A 158 -16.18 22.92 15.75
CA PRO A 158 -17.25 21.99 15.45
C PRO A 158 -18.57 22.67 15.84
N ALA A 159 -19.51 22.74 14.89
CA ALA A 159 -20.89 23.07 15.20
C ALA A 159 -21.46 21.90 15.99
N ILE A 160 -21.33 21.98 17.31
CA ILE A 160 -22.02 21.11 18.25
C ILE A 160 -23.49 21.55 18.18
N CYS A 161 -24.34 20.71 17.56
CA CYS A 161 -25.80 20.80 17.64
C CYS A 161 -26.30 19.50 18.28
#